data_AF-A0A1H0U7M4-F1
#
_entry.id   AF-A0A1H0U7M4-F1
#
_cell.length_a   1.000
_cell.length_b   1.000
_cell.length_c   1.000
_cell.angle_alpha   90.00
_cell.angle_beta   90.00
_cell.angle_gamma   90.00
#
_symmetry.space_group_name_H-M   'P 1'
#
loop_
_entity.id
_entity.type
_entity.pdbx_description
1 polymer ?
#
loop_
_entity_poly.entity_id
_entity_poly.type
_entity_poly.pdbx_seq_one_letter_code
_entity_poly.pdbx_strand_id
1 'polypeptide(L)' 'MARVKRGEEIDITERGSIVARLVPATSNPLSEIAESGKLRLPTVEGPMPRPRGPIREDQDSGQLVSEMRDEERY' A
#
# COMPACT_ATOMS: atom_id res chain seq x y z
N MET A 1 -28.84 -0.13 -16.83
CA MET A 1 -27.58 0.27 -16.16
C MET A 1 -26.43 -0.10 -17.08
N ALA A 2 -25.69 0.89 -17.61
CA ALA A 2 -24.58 0.66 -18.53
C ALA A 2 -23.36 0.14 -17.75
N ARG A 3 -22.81 -1.00 -18.17
CA ARG A 3 -21.66 -1.64 -17.54
C ARG A 3 -20.39 -1.17 -18.28
N VAL A 4 -19.50 -0.46 -17.60
CA VAL A 4 -18.21 -0.01 -18.15
C VAL A 4 -17.25 -1.19 -18.32
N LYS A 5 -16.54 -1.23 -19.45
CA LYS A 5 -15.42 -2.16 -19.66
C LYS A 5 -14.16 -1.62 -19.00
N ARG A 6 -13.23 -2.52 -18.68
CA ARG A 6 -11.96 -2.20 -18.01
C ARG A 6 -11.16 -1.21 -18.86
N GLY A 7 -10.91 -0.01 -18.32
CA GLY A 7 -10.12 1.04 -18.98
C GLY A 7 -10.92 2.18 -19.63
N GLU A 8 -12.26 2.14 -19.59
CA GLU A 8 -13.10 3.24 -20.06
C GLU A 8 -13.55 4.11 -18.87
N GLU A 9 -13.18 5.39 -18.87
CA GLU A 9 -13.70 6.40 -17.95
C GLU A 9 -15.02 6.96 -18.50
N ILE A 10 -16.04 7.11 -17.65
CA ILE A 10 -17.29 7.79 -18.02
C ILE A 10 -17.31 9.17 -17.36
N ASP A 11 -17.37 10.21 -18.18
CA ASP A 11 -17.69 11.56 -17.73
C ASP A 11 -19.22 11.73 -17.64
N ILE A 12 -19.71 12.10 -16.46
CA ILE A 12 -21.09 12.54 -16.26
C ILE A 12 -21.14 14.02 -16.57
N THR A 13 -22.01 14.39 -17.52
CA THR A 13 -22.22 15.79 -17.90
C THR A 13 -23.63 16.27 -17.53
N GLU A 14 -23.73 17.51 -17.06
CA GLU A 14 -24.97 18.26 -16.95
C GLU A 14 -24.82 19.53 -17.80
N ARG A 15 -25.73 19.72 -18.77
CA ARG A 15 -25.74 20.89 -19.68
C ARG A 15 -24.40 21.15 -20.38
N GLY A 16 -23.69 20.08 -20.75
CA GLY A 16 -22.39 20.17 -21.42
C GLY A 16 -21.19 20.43 -20.50
N SER A 17 -21.39 20.51 -19.18
CA SER A 17 -20.31 20.61 -18.19
C SER A 17 -20.12 19.28 -17.47
N ILE A 18 -18.86 18.86 -17.28
CA ILE A 18 -18.53 17.63 -16.53
C ILE A 18 -18.77 17.91 -15.04
N VAL A 19 -19.62 17.11 -14.40
CA VAL A 19 -19.94 17.23 -12.97
C VAL A 19 -19.33 16.11 -12.14
N ALA A 20 -19.02 14.97 -12.75
CA ALA A 20 -18.36 13.86 -12.08
C ALA A 20 -17.72 12.92 -13.11
N ARG A 21 -16.75 12.12 -12.66
CA ARG A 21 -16.13 11.06 -13.44
C ARG A 21 -16.25 9.72 -12.71
N LEU A 22 -16.81 8.72 -13.38
CA LEU A 22 -16.73 7.34 -12.92
C LEU A 22 -15.46 6.70 -13.47
N VAL A 23 -14.56 6.35 -12.55
CA VAL A 23 -13.38 5.53 -12.84
C VAL A 23 -13.69 4.09 -12.46
N PRO A 24 -13.39 3.10 -13.32
CA PRO A 24 -13.56 1.69 -12.96
C PRO A 24 -12.79 1.37 -11.67
N ALA A 25 -13.47 0.73 -10.71
CA ALA A 25 -12.83 0.24 -9.51
C ALA A 25 -11.77 -0.81 -9.91
N THR A 26 -10.49 -0.45 -9.82
CA THR A 26 -9.40 -1.41 -9.95
C THR A 26 -9.38 -2.28 -8.72
N SER A 27 -9.62 -3.58 -8.87
CA SER A 27 -9.38 -4.56 -7.81
C SER A 27 -7.88 -4.58 -7.52
N ASN A 28 -7.45 -3.95 -6.44
CA ASN A 28 -6.09 -4.07 -5.98
C ASN A 28 -5.94 -5.48 -5.35
N PRO A 29 -5.05 -6.34 -5.86
CA PRO A 29 -4.87 -7.69 -5.33
C PRO A 29 -4.47 -7.70 -3.84
N LEU A 30 -3.96 -6.58 -3.32
CA LEU A 30 -3.62 -6.41 -1.91
C LEU A 30 -4.78 -5.86 -1.06
N SER A 31 -5.92 -5.49 -1.65
CA SER A 31 -7.07 -4.93 -0.92
C SER A 31 -7.56 -5.87 0.18
N GLU A 32 -7.75 -7.15 -0.14
CA GLU A 32 -8.25 -8.13 0.83
C GLU A 32 -7.27 -8.30 2.01
N ILE A 33 -5.97 -8.25 1.74
CA ILE A 33 -4.92 -8.34 2.76
C ILE A 33 -4.90 -7.08 3.63
N ALA A 34 -5.07 -5.90 3.03
CA ALA A 34 -5.17 -4.63 3.76
C ALA A 34 -6.42 -4.58 4.64
N GLU A 35 -7.57 -5.02 4.12
CA GLU A 35 -8.84 -5.11 4.87
C GLU A 35 -8.75 -6.09 6.04
N SER A 36 -8.01 -7.19 5.88
CA SER A 36 -7.75 -8.15 6.98
C SER A 36 -6.87 -7.60 8.10
N GLY A 37 -6.29 -6.40 7.93
CA GLY A 37 -5.37 -5.79 8.90
C GLY A 37 -3.95 -6.38 8.88
N LYS A 38 -3.69 -7.38 8.03
CA LYS A 38 -2.36 -8.00 7.87
C LYS A 38 -1.38 -7.13 7.08
N LEU A 39 -1.88 -6.14 6.37
CA LEU A 39 -1.09 -5.17 5.61
C LEU A 39 -1.54 -3.76 5.96
N ARG A 40 -0.58 -2.85 6.21
CA ARG A 40 -0.85 -1.41 6.21
C ARG A 40 -0.40 -0.80 4.90
N LEU A 41 -1.30 -0.07 4.26
CA LEU A 41 -0.97 0.67 3.05
C LEU A 41 -0.08 1.88 3.37
N PRO A 42 0.78 2.30 2.44
CA PRO A 42 1.55 3.54 2.58
C PRO A 42 0.61 4.74 2.75
N THR A 43 0.91 5.62 3.70
CA THR A 43 0.18 6.87 3.92
C THR A 43 0.96 8.11 3.47
N VAL A 44 2.21 7.93 3.04
CA VAL A 44 3.11 9.00 2.62
C VAL A 44 3.61 8.68 1.21
N GLU A 45 3.55 9.67 0.33
CA GLU A 45 4.10 9.60 -1.01
C GLU A 45 5.53 10.16 -1.06
N GLY A 46 6.32 9.69 -2.03
CA GLY A 46 7.70 10.14 -2.23
C GLY A 46 8.75 9.15 -1.71
N PRO A 47 10.03 9.55 -1.67
CA PRO A 47 11.12 8.67 -1.28
C PRO A 47 11.00 8.26 0.19
N MET A 48 11.40 7.01 0.48
CA MET A 48 11.37 6.48 1.85
C MET A 48 12.19 7.39 2.78
N PRO A 49 11.61 7.89 3.89
CA PRO A 49 12.32 8.79 4.78
C PRO A 49 13.51 8.07 5.39
N ARG A 50 14.65 8.75 5.46
CA ARG A 50 15.81 8.19 6.17
C ARG A 50 15.47 8.00 7.65
N PRO A 51 15.86 6.85 8.24
CA PRO A 51 15.82 6.68 9.68
C PRO A 51 16.56 7.81 10.37
N ARG A 52 15.99 8.36 11.44
CA ARG A 52 16.61 9.37 12.28
C ARG A 52 17.04 8.73 13.59
N GLY A 53 18.18 9.14 14.13
CA GLY A 53 18.69 8.69 15.43
C GLY A 53 20.10 8.10 15.35
N PRO A 54 20.70 7.77 16.51
CA PRO A 54 22.00 7.12 16.57
C PRO A 54 21.92 5.72 15.96
N ILE A 55 22.93 5.39 15.16
CA ILE A 55 23.13 4.03 14.65
C ILE A 55 23.88 3.27 15.76
N ARG A 56 23.38 2.08 16.11
CA ARG A 56 24.12 1.16 16.98
C ARG A 56 25.22 0.50 16.15
N GLU A 57 26.46 0.87 16.41
CA GLU A 57 27.63 0.33 15.70
C GLU A 57 28.24 -0.87 16.44
N ASP A 58 27.79 -1.14 17.67
CA ASP A 58 28.28 -2.18 18.57
C ASP A 58 27.58 -3.53 18.40
N GLN A 59 26.53 -3.60 17.58
CA GLN A 59 25.77 -4.82 17.32
C GLN A 59 25.93 -5.28 15.86
N ASP A 60 26.41 -6.51 15.68
CA ASP A 60 26.33 -7.19 14.39
C ASP A 60 24.87 -7.61 14.13
N SER A 61 24.27 -7.06 13.07
CA SER A 61 22.89 -7.38 12.66
C SER A 61 22.71 -8.86 12.32
N GLY A 62 23.75 -9.53 11.83
CA GLY A 62 23.72 -10.95 11.51
C GLY A 62 23.57 -11.82 12.76
N GLN A 63 24.30 -11.48 13.82
CA GLN A 63 24.21 -12.17 15.10
C GLN A 63 22.81 -12.01 15.72
N LEU A 64 22.28 -10.79 15.73
CA LEU A 64 20.95 -10.49 16.27
C LEU A 64 19.83 -11.29 15.57
N VAL A 65 19.87 -11.39 14.25
CA VAL A 65 18.88 -12.17 13.48
C VAL A 65 19.01 -13.66 13.73
N SER A 66 20.23 -14.17 13.94
CA SER A 66 20.45 -15.57 14.31
C SER A 66 19.81 -15.89 15.66
N GLU A 67 20.03 -15.05 16.68
CA GLU A 67 19.48 -15.22 18.02
C GLU A 67 17.94 -15.24 18.00
N MET A 68 17.29 -14.27 17.33
CA MET A 68 15.82 -14.23 17.21
C MET A 68 15.23 -15.48 16.53
N ARG A 69 15.93 -16.07 15.55
CA ARG A 69 15.47 -17.28 14.87
C ARG A 69 15.60 -18.54 15.72
N ASP A 70 16.60 -18.56 16.59
CA ASP A 70 16.79 -19.67 17.52
C ASP A 70 15.73 -19.65 18.63
N GLU A 71 15.27 -18.45 19.05
CA GLU A 71 14.15 -18.27 19.98
C GLU A 71 12.81 -18.76 19.42
N GLU A 72 12.55 -18.63 18.11
CA GLU A 72 11.31 -19.11 17.47
C GLU A 72 11.24 -20.65 17.30
N ARG A 73 12.34 -21.37 17.55
CA ARG A 73 12.45 -22.82 17.30
C ARG A 73 12.05 -23.70 18.48
N TYR A 74 11.70 -23.11 19.62
CA TYR A 74 11.28 -23.77 20.87
C TYR A 74 9.90 -23.29 21.31
#